data_AF-A0A820VAF8-F1
#
_entry.id   AF-A0A820VAF8-F1
#
_cell.length_a   1.000
_cell.length_b   1.000
_cell.length_c   1.000
_cell.angle_alpha   90.00
_cell.angle_beta   90.00
_cell.angle_gamma   90.00
#
_symmetry.space_group_name_H-M   'P 1'
#
loop_
_entity.id
_entity.type
_entity.pdbx_description
1 polymer ?
#
loop_
_entity_poly.entity_id
_entity_poly.type
_entity_poly.pdbx_seq_one_letter_code
_entity_poly.pdbx_strand_id
1 'polypeptide(L)'
;MAEHLADTVKLMASGQKVDYVEETTLDFGRYTNDEESEEEEESMLDEKESEEMDEDWKDKELALEKYNLRSFSEEFMRQVIDFVDHAGPGSKHGRSWKAIHHRFRTIPDRSYISRFRQYLEHHGTKRQKTQDLDSLVYKKLVDARQKNLVVHDLAIQRWV
;
A
#
# COMPACT_ATOMS: atom_id res chain seq x y z
N MET A 1 -10.37 40.41 35.51
CA MET A 1 -9.94 39.64 34.32
C MET A 1 -8.82 38.63 34.61
N ALA A 2 -8.62 38.20 35.86
CA ALA A 2 -7.61 37.18 36.22
C ALA A 2 -8.23 35.81 36.57
N GLU A 3 -9.55 35.72 36.74
CA GLU A 3 -10.23 34.51 37.20
C GLU A 3 -10.50 33.49 36.07
N HIS A 4 -10.54 33.92 34.81
CA HIS A 4 -10.82 33.04 33.67
C HIS A 4 -9.63 32.16 33.22
N LEU A 5 -8.41 32.42 33.72
CA LEU A 5 -7.22 31.62 33.38
C LEU A 5 -7.01 30.43 34.32
N ALA A 6 -7.71 30.37 35.46
CA ALA A 6 -7.56 29.28 36.42
C ALA A 6 -8.31 28.00 35.98
N ASP A 7 -9.41 28.14 35.24
CA ASP A 7 -10.25 26.99 34.85
C ASP A 7 -9.68 26.19 33.67
N THR A 8 -8.94 26.82 32.76
CA THR A 8 -8.31 26.12 31.63
C THR A 8 -7.13 25.25 32.05
N VAL A 9 -6.40 25.62 33.09
CA VAL A 9 -5.29 24.81 33.62
C VAL A 9 -5.80 23.57 34.36
N LYS A 10 -6.98 23.65 34.98
CA LYS A 10 -7.57 22.53 35.74
C LYS A 10 -8.04 21.38 34.84
N LEU A 11 -8.36 21.65 33.57
CA LEU A 11 -8.83 20.65 32.62
C LEU A 11 -7.70 19.77 32.05
N MET A 12 -6.44 20.20 32.13
CA MET A 12 -5.30 19.38 31.65
C MET A 12 -4.75 18.42 32.72
N ALA A 13 -5.19 18.55 33.97
CA ALA A 13 -4.74 17.71 35.08
C ALA A 13 -5.57 16.42 35.28
N SER A 14 -6.70 16.28 34.57
CA SER A 14 -7.46 15.02 34.57
C SER A 14 -6.82 14.04 33.60
N GLY A 15 -5.82 13.31 34.10
CA GLY A 15 -5.21 12.18 33.40
C GLY A 15 -6.22 11.08 33.11
N GLN A 16 -6.90 11.20 31.97
CA GLN A 16 -7.66 10.11 31.38
C GLN A 16 -6.67 9.02 30.97
N LYS A 17 -6.69 7.91 31.71
CA LYS A 17 -6.01 6.68 31.34
C LYS A 17 -6.64 6.17 30.05
N VAL A 18 -5.82 6.06 29.01
CA VAL A 18 -6.19 5.40 27.76
C VAL A 18 -5.96 3.91 27.98
N ASP A 19 -7.05 3.16 28.11
CA ASP A 19 -7.00 1.71 28.14
C ASP A 19 -6.72 1.21 26.72
N TYR A 20 -5.52 0.67 26.51
CA TYR A 20 -5.19 -0.02 25.28
C TYR A 20 -5.87 -1.39 25.31
N VAL A 21 -6.79 -1.61 24.38
CA VAL A 21 -7.35 -2.93 24.10
C VAL A 21 -6.27 -3.71 23.35
N GLU A 22 -5.68 -4.71 24.01
CA GLU A 22 -4.78 -5.67 23.38
C GLU A 22 -5.54 -6.44 22.29
N GLU A 23 -5.33 -6.07 21.03
CA GLU A 23 -5.81 -6.85 19.89
C GLU A 23 -5.09 -8.20 19.88
N THR A 24 -5.89 -9.25 20.08
CA THR A 24 -5.49 -10.65 20.02
C THR A 24 -4.81 -10.95 18.68
N THR A 25 -3.54 -11.34 18.75
CA THR A 25 -2.77 -11.85 17.61
C THR A 25 -3.45 -13.10 17.05
N LEU A 26 -3.96 -13.01 15.83
CA LEU A 26 -4.53 -14.14 15.09
C LEU A 26 -3.44 -15.17 14.78
N ASP A 27 -3.47 -16.27 15.53
CA ASP A 27 -2.60 -17.43 15.35
C ASP A 27 -3.09 -18.23 14.13
N PHE A 28 -2.54 -17.94 12.95
CA PHE A 28 -2.86 -18.67 11.72
C PHE A 28 -2.20 -20.05 11.76
N GLY A 29 -2.99 -21.00 12.25
CA GLY A 29 -2.69 -22.42 12.32
C GLY A 29 -2.12 -22.96 11.01
N ARG A 30 -0.93 -23.52 11.14
CA ARG A 30 -0.21 -24.37 10.21
C ARG A 30 -1.04 -25.62 9.90
N TYR A 31 -1.76 -25.63 8.78
CA TYR A 31 -2.23 -26.87 8.16
C TYR A 31 -1.21 -27.34 7.13
N THR A 32 -0.35 -28.25 7.57
CA THR A 32 0.31 -29.21 6.68
C THR A 32 -0.72 -30.29 6.36
N ASN A 33 -1.11 -30.43 5.10
CA ASN A 33 -1.69 -31.67 4.62
C ASN A 33 -0.80 -32.17 3.48
N ASP A 34 -0.11 -33.26 3.78
CA ASP A 34 0.58 -34.15 2.87
C ASP A 34 -0.42 -34.90 1.98
N GLU A 35 0.15 -35.62 1.01
CA GLU A 35 -0.38 -36.75 0.23
C GLU A 35 -0.82 -36.47 -1.23
N GLU A 36 0.13 -36.79 -2.12
CA GLU A 36 0.05 -37.73 -3.26
C GLU A 36 -1.20 -37.75 -4.17
N SER A 37 -0.97 -37.60 -5.48
CA SER A 37 -1.43 -38.56 -6.51
C SER A 37 -0.78 -38.21 -7.87
N GLU A 38 -0.18 -39.23 -8.48
CA GLU A 38 0.27 -39.27 -9.88
C GLU A 38 -0.92 -39.54 -10.84
N GLU A 39 -0.65 -39.42 -12.15
CA GLU A 39 -1.44 -39.88 -13.31
C GLU A 39 -2.69 -39.05 -13.67
N GLU A 40 -3.12 -38.78 -14.91
CA GLU A 40 -2.71 -39.09 -16.30
C GLU A 40 -3.57 -38.23 -17.26
N GLU A 41 -3.06 -38.00 -18.48
CA GLU A 41 -3.76 -37.87 -19.78
C GLU A 41 -4.76 -36.74 -20.19
N GLU A 42 -4.43 -36.20 -21.37
CA GLU A 42 -5.24 -35.72 -22.52
C GLU A 42 -6.35 -34.66 -22.38
N SER A 43 -6.28 -33.60 -23.19
CA SER A 43 -7.12 -33.51 -24.41
C SER A 43 -6.89 -32.21 -25.21
N MET A 44 -6.72 -32.37 -26.51
CA MET A 44 -6.81 -31.35 -27.57
C MET A 44 -8.27 -30.92 -27.81
N LEU A 45 -8.46 -29.74 -28.45
CA LEU A 45 -9.73 -29.12 -28.96
C LEU A 45 -10.48 -28.26 -27.93
N ASP A 46 -11.10 -27.12 -28.22
CA ASP A 46 -11.57 -26.52 -29.48
C ASP A 46 -11.69 -25.00 -29.30
N GLU A 47 -11.43 -24.23 -30.36
CA GLU A 47 -11.68 -22.78 -30.41
C GLU A 47 -13.19 -22.52 -30.50
N LYS A 48 -13.79 -21.84 -29.51
CA LYS A 48 -15.03 -21.07 -29.71
C LYS A 48 -15.05 -19.79 -28.87
N GLU A 49 -14.73 -18.70 -29.57
CA GLU A 49 -15.43 -17.43 -29.60
C GLU A 49 -16.61 -17.29 -28.60
N SER A 50 -16.44 -16.35 -27.67
CA SER A 50 -17.53 -15.70 -26.92
C SER A 50 -17.06 -14.29 -26.57
N GLU A 51 -16.98 -13.44 -27.59
CA GLU A 51 -17.00 -11.99 -27.44
C GLU A 51 -18.40 -11.58 -26.97
N GLU A 52 -18.48 -11.06 -25.75
CA GLU A 52 -19.43 -10.08 -25.21
C GLU A 52 -19.41 -10.21 -23.68
N MET A 53 -18.31 -9.76 -23.07
CA MET A 53 -18.20 -9.65 -21.61
C MET A 53 -18.50 -8.21 -21.20
N ASP A 54 -19.66 -8.04 -20.59
CA ASP A 54 -20.24 -6.83 -20.01
C ASP A 54 -19.20 -5.82 -19.46
N GLU A 55 -19.21 -4.60 -20.01
CA GLU A 55 -18.33 -3.49 -19.59
C GLU A 55 -18.57 -3.00 -18.13
N ASP A 56 -19.64 -3.47 -17.46
CA ASP A 56 -19.99 -3.08 -16.07
C ASP A 56 -19.17 -3.81 -14.99
N TRP A 57 -18.45 -4.89 -15.33
CA TRP A 57 -17.62 -5.63 -14.36
C TRP A 57 -16.26 -4.99 -14.09
N LYS A 58 -15.70 -4.26 -15.05
CA LYS A 58 -14.37 -3.63 -14.91
C LYS A 58 -14.36 -2.57 -13.81
N ASP A 59 -15.43 -1.81 -13.66
CA ASP A 59 -15.52 -0.73 -12.66
C ASP A 59 -15.74 -1.26 -11.23
N LYS A 60 -16.42 -2.40 -11.06
CA LYS A 60 -16.56 -3.07 -9.75
C LYS A 60 -15.27 -3.77 -9.30
N GLU A 61 -14.54 -4.37 -10.23
CA GLU A 61 -13.22 -4.97 -9.96
C GLU A 61 -12.22 -3.87 -9.54
N LEU A 62 -12.19 -2.74 -10.25
CA LEU A 62 -11.41 -1.56 -9.88
C LEU A 62 -11.74 -0.99 -8.49
N ALA A 63 -13.00 -1.07 -8.06
CA ALA A 63 -13.44 -0.58 -6.76
C ALA A 63 -13.03 -1.51 -5.60
N LEU A 64 -13.13 -2.84 -5.74
CA LEU A 64 -12.65 -3.80 -4.75
C LEU A 64 -11.11 -3.84 -4.66
N GLU A 65 -10.42 -3.61 -5.76
CA GLU A 65 -8.95 -3.71 -5.84
C GLU A 65 -8.23 -2.51 -5.21
N LYS A 66 -8.88 -1.35 -5.21
CA LYS A 66 -8.34 -0.15 -4.54
C LYS A 66 -8.15 -0.35 -3.03
N TYR A 67 -8.91 -1.25 -2.41
CA TYR A 67 -8.81 -1.55 -0.98
C TYR A 67 -7.72 -2.58 -0.65
N ASN A 68 -7.36 -3.47 -1.59
CA ASN A 68 -6.35 -4.51 -1.34
C ASN A 68 -4.90 -4.10 -1.64
N LEU A 69 -4.65 -3.00 -2.36
CA LEU A 69 -3.26 -2.53 -2.57
C LEU A 69 -2.71 -1.78 -1.36
N ARG A 70 -3.58 -1.22 -0.50
CA ARG A 70 -3.19 -0.55 0.74
C ARG A 70 -2.69 -1.51 1.84
N SER A 71 -3.00 -2.80 1.73
CA SER A 71 -2.57 -3.78 2.73
C SER A 71 -1.08 -4.14 2.60
N PHE A 72 -0.45 -3.85 1.44
CA PHE A 72 0.96 -4.11 1.21
C PHE A 72 1.81 -2.87 1.54
N SER A 73 2.96 -3.08 2.17
CA SER A 73 3.94 -2.01 2.38
C SER A 73 4.69 -1.67 1.08
N GLU A 74 5.19 -0.44 0.96
CA GLU A 74 5.96 -0.03 -0.23
C GLU A 74 7.23 -0.84 -0.42
N GLU A 75 7.94 -1.10 0.68
CA GLU A 75 9.16 -1.88 0.70
C GLU A 75 8.89 -3.30 0.19
N PHE A 76 7.76 -3.88 0.57
CA PHE A 76 7.33 -5.17 0.06
C PHE A 76 7.07 -5.12 -1.45
N MET A 77 6.34 -4.12 -1.94
CA MET A 77 6.07 -3.96 -3.37
C MET A 77 7.37 -3.81 -4.18
N ARG A 78 8.33 -3.03 -3.67
CA ARG A 78 9.68 -2.88 -4.28
C ARG A 78 10.42 -4.21 -4.31
N GLN A 79 10.48 -4.93 -3.19
CA GLN A 79 11.14 -6.25 -3.12
C GLN A 79 10.55 -7.26 -4.10
N VAL A 80 9.22 -7.25 -4.29
CA VAL A 80 8.54 -8.13 -5.25
C VAL A 80 8.95 -7.78 -6.68
N ILE A 81 8.91 -6.50 -7.04
CA ILE A 81 9.28 -6.03 -8.38
C ILE A 81 10.76 -6.29 -8.65
N ASP A 82 11.63 -5.97 -7.69
CA ASP A 82 13.05 -6.25 -7.79
C ASP A 82 13.31 -7.74 -7.99
N PHE A 83 12.60 -8.61 -7.28
CA PHE A 83 12.71 -10.04 -7.50
C PHE A 83 12.26 -10.45 -8.90
N VAL A 84 11.15 -9.92 -9.40
CA VAL A 84 10.64 -10.24 -10.74
C VAL A 84 11.61 -9.78 -11.83
N ASP A 85 12.16 -8.58 -11.69
CA ASP A 85 12.98 -7.90 -12.70
C ASP A 85 14.45 -8.36 -12.66
N HIS A 86 14.99 -8.63 -11.47
CA HIS A 86 16.33 -9.20 -11.29
C HIS A 86 16.29 -10.73 -11.38
N ALA A 87 15.72 -11.25 -12.47
CA ALA A 87 15.95 -12.62 -12.87
C ALA A 87 17.45 -12.75 -13.23
N GLY A 88 18.12 -13.79 -12.70
CA GLY A 88 19.59 -13.86 -12.65
C GLY A 88 20.29 -13.70 -14.01
N PRO A 89 21.62 -13.46 -14.01
CA PRO A 89 22.39 -13.21 -15.23
C PRO A 89 22.33 -14.45 -16.15
N GLY A 90 21.42 -14.44 -17.11
CA GLY A 90 21.21 -15.56 -18.05
C GLY A 90 19.76 -15.86 -18.39
N SER A 91 18.78 -15.38 -17.62
CA SER A 91 17.38 -15.60 -17.96
C SER A 91 16.87 -14.50 -18.90
N LYS A 92 16.78 -14.82 -20.21
CA LYS A 92 16.05 -13.99 -21.20
C LYS A 92 14.55 -13.85 -20.89
N HIS A 93 14.03 -14.68 -19.99
CA HIS A 93 12.65 -14.68 -19.55
C HIS A 93 12.60 -14.34 -18.07
N GLY A 94 11.70 -13.44 -17.69
CA GLY A 94 11.47 -13.08 -16.29
C GLY A 94 11.13 -14.31 -15.43
N ARG A 95 11.15 -14.15 -14.11
CA ARG A 95 10.86 -15.27 -13.20
C ARG A 95 9.45 -15.83 -13.44
N SER A 96 9.32 -17.15 -13.33
CA SER A 96 8.02 -17.81 -13.46
C SER A 96 7.08 -17.41 -12.32
N TRP A 97 5.77 -17.38 -12.60
CA TRP A 97 4.76 -17.08 -11.58
C TRP A 97 4.85 -18.02 -10.38
N LYS A 98 5.08 -19.32 -10.61
CA LYS A 98 5.27 -20.32 -9.55
C LYS A 98 6.41 -19.94 -8.59
N ALA A 99 7.53 -19.42 -9.11
CA ALA A 99 8.65 -18.98 -8.28
C ALA A 99 8.33 -17.71 -7.49
N ILE A 100 7.58 -16.78 -8.10
CA ILE A 100 7.14 -15.54 -7.46
C ILE A 100 6.16 -15.86 -6.32
N HIS A 101 5.13 -16.65 -6.59
CA HIS A 101 4.12 -17.06 -5.60
C HIS A 101 4.73 -17.89 -4.46
N HIS A 102 5.71 -18.77 -4.76
CA HIS A 102 6.41 -19.53 -3.72
C HIS A 102 7.14 -18.61 -2.71
N ARG A 103 7.78 -17.54 -3.19
CA ARG A 103 8.49 -16.59 -2.34
C ARG A 103 7.55 -15.57 -1.67
N PHE A 104 6.52 -15.14 -2.37
CA PHE A 104 5.59 -14.11 -1.95
C PHE A 104 4.15 -14.65 -1.92
N ARG A 105 3.89 -15.56 -0.96
CA ARG A 105 2.59 -16.24 -0.81
C ARG A 105 1.42 -15.31 -0.52
N THR A 106 1.69 -14.09 -0.09
CA THR A 106 0.68 -13.07 0.20
C THR A 106 0.09 -12.45 -1.06
N ILE A 107 0.70 -12.65 -2.23
CA ILE A 107 0.22 -12.12 -3.49
C ILE A 107 -0.71 -13.16 -4.13
N PRO A 108 -2.02 -12.87 -4.27
CA PRO A 108 -2.98 -13.85 -4.75
C PRO A 108 -2.87 -14.09 -6.27
N ASP A 109 -2.52 -13.07 -7.04
CA ASP A 109 -2.51 -13.15 -8.51
C ASP A 109 -1.39 -12.32 -9.15
N ARG A 110 -1.00 -12.70 -10.37
CA ARG A 110 0.04 -12.07 -11.18
C ARG A 110 -0.31 -10.63 -11.54
N SER A 111 -1.60 -10.29 -11.68
CA SER A 111 -2.07 -8.92 -11.93
C SER A 111 -1.54 -7.91 -10.91
N TYR A 112 -1.31 -8.33 -9.67
CA TYR A 112 -0.76 -7.47 -8.62
C TYR A 112 0.66 -6.98 -8.93
N ILE A 113 1.47 -7.71 -9.70
CA ILE A 113 2.80 -7.24 -10.09
C ILE A 113 2.68 -5.99 -10.96
N SER A 114 1.80 -6.02 -11.96
CA SER A 114 1.54 -4.86 -12.82
C SER A 114 0.99 -3.68 -12.02
N ARG A 115 0.11 -3.95 -11.04
CA ARG A 115 -0.42 -2.93 -10.13
C ARG A 115 0.64 -2.33 -9.22
N PHE A 116 1.53 -3.15 -8.66
CA PHE A 116 2.66 -2.68 -7.88
C PHE A 116 3.55 -1.78 -8.72
N ARG A 117 3.80 -2.12 -9.99
CA ARG A 117 4.61 -1.28 -10.89
C ARG A 117 3.95 0.06 -11.11
N GLN A 118 2.67 0.07 -11.49
CA GLN A 118 1.90 1.32 -11.65
C GLN A 118 1.83 2.13 -10.35
N TYR A 119 1.68 1.47 -9.20
CA TYR A 119 1.61 2.15 -7.91
C TYR A 119 2.95 2.80 -7.52
N LEU A 120 4.07 2.09 -7.71
CA LEU A 120 5.40 2.64 -7.47
C LEU A 120 5.75 3.75 -8.46
N GLU A 121 5.35 3.63 -9.72
CA GLU A 121 5.61 4.62 -10.76
C GLU A 121 4.79 5.90 -10.55
N HIS A 122 3.50 5.77 -10.23
CA HIS A 122 2.60 6.93 -10.17
C HIS A 122 2.47 7.56 -8.79
N HIS A 123 2.66 6.82 -7.71
CA HIS A 123 2.19 7.29 -6.41
C HIS A 123 3.21 7.25 -5.29
N GLY A 124 4.11 6.27 -5.19
CA GLY A 124 4.73 6.02 -3.88
C GLY A 124 3.65 5.88 -2.79
N THR A 125 4.04 5.72 -1.53
CA THR A 125 3.02 5.67 -0.47
C THR A 125 2.40 7.03 -0.17
N LYS A 126 1.13 7.05 0.27
CA LYS A 126 0.52 8.24 0.90
C LYS A 126 1.46 8.84 1.95
N ARG A 127 2.11 7.98 2.74
CA ARG A 127 3.11 8.36 3.73
C ARG A 127 4.26 9.13 3.13
N GLN A 128 4.86 8.63 2.04
CA GLN A 128 5.98 9.30 1.38
C GLN A 128 5.55 10.65 0.79
N LYS A 129 4.38 10.72 0.14
CA LYS A 129 3.83 11.99 -0.34
C LYS A 129 3.61 13.00 0.80
N THR A 130 3.11 12.54 1.96
CA THR A 130 2.94 13.40 3.14
C THR A 130 4.30 13.88 3.65
N GLN A 131 5.31 13.02 3.71
CA GLN A 131 6.67 13.42 4.10
C GLN A 131 7.29 14.44 3.13
N ASP A 132 7.05 14.28 1.82
CA ASP A 132 7.54 15.21 0.81
C ASP A 132 6.83 16.57 0.93
N LEU A 133 5.51 16.58 1.15
CA LEU A 133 4.75 17.79 1.43
C LEU A 133 5.21 18.48 2.70
N ASP A 134 5.38 17.74 3.80
CA ASP A 134 5.87 18.27 5.06
C ASP A 134 7.26 18.90 4.89
N SER A 135 8.15 18.24 4.16
CA SER A 135 9.49 18.75 3.86
C SER A 135 9.44 20.03 3.02
N LEU A 136 8.54 20.09 2.04
CA LEU A 136 8.34 21.26 1.18
C LEU A 136 7.78 22.45 1.96
N VAL A 137 6.72 22.23 2.76
CA VAL A 137 6.11 23.26 3.61
C VAL A 137 7.12 23.76 4.62
N TYR A 138 7.86 22.87 5.28
CA TYR A 138 8.91 23.23 6.22
C TYR A 138 9.97 24.12 5.56
N LYS A 139 10.45 23.76 4.37
CA LYS A 139 11.42 24.57 3.62
C LYS A 139 10.88 25.97 3.31
N LYS A 140 9.61 26.08 2.89
CA LYS A 140 8.96 27.38 2.63
C LYS A 140 8.84 28.24 3.89
N LEU A 141 8.54 27.63 5.03
CA LEU A 141 8.50 28.33 6.32
C LEU A 141 9.89 28.83 6.74
N VAL A 142 10.93 28.03 6.55
CA VAL A 142 12.32 28.44 6.81
C VAL A 142 12.71 29.62 5.92
N ASP A 143 12.40 29.56 4.62
CA ASP A 143 12.68 30.64 3.67
C ASP A 143 11.91 31.92 4.02
N ALA A 144 10.65 31.81 4.43
CA ALA A 144 9.83 32.95 4.86
C ALA A 144 10.42 33.60 6.12
N ARG A 145 10.85 32.78 7.09
CA ARG A 145 11.51 33.25 8.31
C ARG A 145 12.81 34.00 8.00
N GLN A 146 13.65 33.47 7.12
CA GLN A 146 14.89 34.14 6.70
C GLN A 146 14.64 35.51 6.05
N LYS A 147 13.49 35.67 5.39
CA LYS A 147 13.06 36.91 4.75
C LYS A 147 12.22 37.82 5.66
N ASN A 148 12.01 37.44 6.92
CA ASN A 148 11.11 38.11 7.86
C ASN A 148 9.68 38.31 7.31
N LEU A 149 9.17 37.34 6.55
CA LEU A 149 7.81 37.36 6.03
C LEU A 149 6.84 36.72 7.03
N VAL A 150 5.70 37.38 7.24
CA VAL A 150 4.59 36.80 8.02
C VAL A 150 3.86 35.79 7.13
N VAL A 151 3.71 34.56 7.63
CA VAL A 151 2.98 33.49 6.95
C VAL A 151 1.61 33.37 7.58
N HIS A 152 0.57 33.45 6.75
CA HIS A 152 -0.82 33.21 7.15
C HIS A 152 -1.25 31.80 6.73
N ASP A 153 -2.27 31.25 7.38
CA ASP A 153 -2.81 29.91 7.07
C ASP A 153 -3.23 29.77 5.59
N LEU A 154 -3.79 30.84 5.02
CA LEU A 154 -4.12 30.91 3.59
C LEU A 154 -2.91 30.73 2.67
N ALA A 155 -1.72 31.13 3.10
CA ALA A 155 -0.50 30.94 2.32
C ALA A 155 -0.04 29.47 2.37
N ILE A 156 -0.18 28.82 3.53
CA ILE A 156 0.14 27.40 3.70
C ILE A 156 -0.79 26.54 2.83
N GLN A 157 -2.09 26.86 2.81
CA GLN A 157 -3.08 26.18 1.95
C GLN A 157 -2.80 26.34 0.45
N ARG A 158 -2.06 27.37 0.02
CA ARG A 158 -1.69 27.58 -1.38
C ARG A 158 -0.40 26.88 -1.80
N TRP A 159 0.35 26.34 -0.86
CA TRP A 159 1.60 25.62 -1.13
C TRP A 159 1.40 24.12 -1.36
N VAL A 160 0.22 23.60 -1.02
CA VAL A 160 -0.21 22.20 -1.13
C VAL A 160 -1.30 22.12 -2.21
#